data_AF-A0A955Y021-F1
#
_entry.id   AF-A0A955Y021-F1
#
_cell.length_a   1.000
_cell.length_b   1.000
_cell.length_c   1.000
_cell.angle_alpha   90.00
_cell.angle_beta   90.00
_cell.angle_gamma   90.00
#
_symmetry.space_group_name_H-M   'P 1'
#
loop_
_entity.id
_entity.type
_entity.pdbx_description
1 polymer ?
#
loop_
_entity_poly.entity_id
_entity_poly.type
_entity_poly.pdbx_seq_one_letter_code
_entity_poly.pdbx_strand_id
1 'polypeptide(L)'
;VVSLMRRYRGGLAGVVALVVDGVPYTLDLTPERLEARDGAPTRPDAAITGDLPSVAALLVHRDPDAPVAIEGDADLVRGLVGALASQSDDGGIRPPPP
;
A
#
# COMPACT_ATOMS: atom_id res chain seq x y z
N VAL A 1 -11.32 -14.75 6.98
CA VAL A 1 -10.92 -13.71 6.02
C VAL A 1 -10.77 -12.42 6.79
N VAL A 2 -9.54 -11.95 6.97
CA VAL A 2 -9.29 -10.67 7.64
C VAL A 2 -9.13 -9.64 6.53
N SER A 3 -10.02 -8.65 6.47
CA SER A 3 -9.90 -7.53 5.54
C SER A 3 -9.50 -6.30 6.33
N LEU A 4 -8.32 -5.75 6.02
CA LEU A 4 -7.88 -4.49 6.61
C LEU A 4 -8.39 -3.36 5.72
N MET A 5 -9.29 -2.54 6.26
CA MET A 5 -9.84 -1.39 5.57
C MET A 5 -9.25 -0.11 6.17
N ARG A 6 -8.63 0.71 5.33
CA ARG A 6 -8.08 2.01 5.74
C ARG A 6 -8.67 3.12 4.88
N ARG A 7 -9.02 4.25 5.52
CA ARG A 7 -9.32 5.48 4.78
C ARG A 7 -8.07 5.87 3.97
N TYR A 8 -8.30 6.27 2.73
CA TYR A 8 -7.26 6.56 1.77
C TYR A 8 -7.61 7.87 1.08
N ARG A 9 -6.65 8.77 0.97
CA ARG A 9 -6.81 10.06 0.24
C ARG A 9 -5.72 10.20 -0.82
N GLY A 10 -5.41 9.12 -1.52
CA GLY A 10 -4.43 9.15 -2.60
C GLY A 10 -5.01 9.53 -3.96
N GLY A 11 -6.34 9.51 -4.12
CA GLY A 11 -7.00 9.84 -5.40
C GLY A 11 -6.77 8.82 -6.51
N LEU A 12 -6.13 7.68 -6.21
CA LEU A 12 -5.84 6.61 -7.16
C LEU A 12 -6.91 5.52 -7.09
N ALA A 13 -7.10 4.84 -8.21
CA ALA A 13 -7.90 3.63 -8.30
C ALA A 13 -7.08 2.55 -9.01
N GLY A 14 -7.15 1.31 -8.54
CA GLY A 14 -6.43 0.19 -9.14
C GLY A 14 -6.29 -0.99 -8.19
N VAL A 15 -5.85 -2.12 -8.72
CA VAL A 15 -5.62 -3.36 -7.98
C VAL A 15 -4.13 -3.67 -7.99
N VAL A 16 -3.52 -3.71 -6.80
CA VAL A 16 -2.12 -4.09 -6.63
C VAL A 16 -2.04 -5.49 -6.03
N ALA A 17 -1.37 -6.41 -6.71
CA ALA A 17 -0.97 -7.67 -6.12
C ALA A 17 0.23 -7.42 -5.20
N LEU A 18 0.15 -7.85 -3.94
CA LEU A 18 1.23 -7.77 -2.99
C LEU A 18 1.64 -9.18 -2.59
N VAL A 19 2.89 -9.57 -2.82
CA VAL A 19 3.42 -10.88 -2.39
C VAL A 19 4.51 -10.64 -1.36
N VAL A 20 4.24 -11.07 -0.13
CA VAL A 20 5.17 -10.92 1.01
C VAL A 20 5.59 -12.30 1.47
N ASP A 21 6.89 -12.60 1.40
CA ASP A 21 7.42 -13.93 1.76
C ASP A 21 6.71 -15.09 1.03
N GLY A 22 6.30 -14.86 -0.22
CA GLY A 22 5.54 -15.81 -1.02
C GLY A 22 4.04 -15.90 -0.69
N VAL A 23 3.57 -15.14 0.30
CA VAL A 23 2.14 -15.07 0.68
C VAL A 23 1.46 -13.97 -0.14
N PRO A 24 0.44 -14.30 -0.95
CA PRO A 24 -0.23 -13.32 -1.79
C PRO A 24 -1.34 -12.57 -1.05
N TYR A 25 -1.41 -11.28 -1.33
CA TYR A 25 -2.42 -10.35 -0.89
C TYR A 25 -2.89 -9.49 -2.06
N THR A 26 -4.12 -9.01 -1.97
CA THR A 26 -4.71 -8.06 -2.89
C THR A 26 -4.89 -6.73 -2.19
N LEU A 27 -4.40 -5.65 -2.80
CA LEU A 27 -4.67 -4.28 -2.39
C LEU A 27 -5.61 -3.64 -3.40
N ASP A 28 -6.86 -3.41 -3.00
CA ASP A 28 -7.83 -2.67 -3.79
C ASP A 28 -7.82 -1.21 -3.39
N LEU A 29 -7.46 -0.37 -4.36
CA LEU A 29 -7.38 1.07 -4.24
C LEU A 29 -8.60 1.69 -4.92
N THR A 30 -9.27 2.56 -4.18
CA THR A 30 -10.26 3.50 -4.71
C THR A 30 -9.86 4.89 -4.22
N PRO A 31 -10.35 5.97 -4.83
CA PRO A 31 -9.93 7.33 -4.46
C PRO A 31 -10.09 7.65 -2.97
N GLU A 32 -11.00 6.97 -2.28
CA GLU A 32 -11.37 7.21 -0.87
C GLU A 32 -10.97 6.07 0.10
N ARG A 33 -10.59 4.90 -0.43
CA ARG A 33 -10.39 3.69 0.38
C ARG A 33 -9.28 2.80 -0.17
N LEU A 34 -8.50 2.24 0.74
CA LEU A 34 -7.58 1.15 0.52
C LEU A 34 -8.09 -0.07 1.30
N GLU A 35 -8.25 -1.19 0.61
CA GLU A 35 -8.64 -2.48 1.20
C GLU A 35 -7.56 -3.52 0.91
N ALA A 36 -7.07 -4.17 1.96
CA ALA A 36 -6.17 -5.31 1.83
C ALA A 36 -6.93 -6.61 2.12
N ARG A 37 -6.74 -7.61 1.26
CA ARG A 37 -7.36 -8.94 1.35
C ARG A 37 -6.33 -10.04 1.15
N ASP A 38 -6.52 -11.17 1.80
CA ASP A 38 -5.72 -12.38 1.53
C ASP A 38 -6.01 -12.92 0.12
N GLY A 39 -4.98 -13.39 -0.57
CA GLY A 39 -5.07 -14.02 -1.89
C GLY A 39 -4.60 -13.14 -3.04
N ALA A 40 -4.34 -13.78 -4.19
CA ALA A 40 -3.89 -13.10 -5.41
C ALA A 40 -5.10 -12.62 -6.24
N PRO A 41 -5.07 -11.39 -6.78
CA PRO A 41 -6.10 -10.92 -7.68
C PRO A 41 -6.02 -11.64 -9.03
N THR A 42 -7.16 -11.80 -9.71
CA THR A 42 -7.20 -12.41 -11.04
C THR A 42 -6.53 -11.54 -12.12
N ARG A 43 -6.58 -10.22 -11.96
CA ARG A 43 -5.95 -9.23 -12.86
C ARG A 43 -5.45 -8.03 -12.05
N PRO A 44 -4.18 -8.03 -11.61
CA PRO A 44 -3.57 -6.86 -11.02
C PRO A 44 -3.15 -5.84 -12.10
N ASP A 45 -3.23 -4.55 -11.76
CA ASP A 45 -2.68 -3.44 -12.55
C ASP A 45 -1.18 -3.26 -12.27
N ALA A 46 -0.75 -3.60 -11.05
CA ALA A 46 0.65 -3.66 -10.65
C ALA A 46 0.89 -4.78 -9.63
N ALA A 47 2.14 -5.24 -9.52
CA ALA A 47 2.56 -6.23 -8.54
C ALA A 47 3.79 -5.74 -7.76
N ILE A 48 3.79 -5.96 -6.45
CA ILE A 48 4.93 -5.73 -5.55
C ILE A 48 5.28 -7.07 -4.92
N THR A 49 6.51 -7.54 -5.11
CA THR A 49 6.99 -8.80 -4.55
C THR A 49 8.26 -8.57 -3.75
N GLY A 50 8.31 -9.06 -2.51
CA GLY A 50 9.49 -8.98 -1.68
C GLY A 50 9.34 -9.76 -0.37
N ASP A 51 10.39 -9.75 0.44
CA ASP A 51 10.28 -10.20 1.83
C ASP A 51 9.60 -9.13 2.70
N LEU A 52 9.11 -9.54 3.87
CA LEU A 52 8.47 -8.62 4.81
C LEU A 52 9.30 -7.36 5.13
N PRO A 53 10.61 -7.44 5.44
CA PRO A 53 11.38 -6.24 5.74
C PRO A 53 11.51 -5.30 4.54
N SER A 54 11.67 -5.81 3.32
CA SER A 54 11.79 -4.96 2.12
C SER A 54 10.45 -4.32 1.75
N VAL A 55 9.35 -5.07 1.86
CA VAL A 55 8.01 -4.52 1.66
C VAL A 55 7.68 -3.46 2.72
N ALA A 56 8.06 -3.69 3.99
CA ALA A 56 7.91 -2.69 5.04
C ALA A 56 8.80 -1.46 4.78
N ALA A 57 10.02 -1.65 4.30
CA ALA A 57 10.91 -0.56 3.88
C ALA A 57 10.25 0.31 2.81
N LEU A 58 9.66 -0.30 1.77
CA LEU A 58 8.95 0.43 0.72
C LEU A 58 7.69 1.14 1.25
N LEU A 59 6.79 0.42 1.90
CA LEU A 59 5.43 0.92 2.19
C LEU A 59 5.34 1.76 3.47
N VAL A 60 6.17 1.46 4.47
CA VAL A 60 6.16 2.13 5.79
C VAL A 60 7.28 3.15 5.87
N HIS A 61 8.50 2.75 5.52
CA HIS A 61 9.68 3.61 5.60
C HIS A 61 9.90 4.46 4.35
N ARG A 62 9.14 4.19 3.27
CA ARG A 62 9.17 4.96 2.00
C ARG A 62 10.54 4.91 1.34
N ASP A 63 11.24 3.79 1.51
CA ASP A 63 12.53 3.57 0.89
C ASP A 63 12.32 3.18 -0.58
N PRO A 64 12.64 4.07 -1.54
CA PRO A 64 12.49 3.76 -2.96
C PRO A 64 13.51 2.71 -3.45
N ASP A 65 14.59 2.50 -2.69
CA ASP A 65 15.66 1.54 -3.00
C ASP A 65 15.45 0.20 -2.28
N ALA A 66 14.30 0.02 -1.61
CA ALA A 66 13.91 -1.24 -1.01
C ALA A 66 14.02 -2.37 -2.06
N PRO A 67 14.63 -3.52 -1.73
CA PRO A 67 14.89 -4.58 -2.69
C PRO A 67 13.63 -5.41 -2.96
N VAL A 68 12.64 -4.77 -3.59
CA VAL A 68 11.37 -5.36 -4.01
C VAL A 68 11.28 -5.35 -5.53
N ALA A 69 10.64 -6.37 -6.10
CA ALA A 69 10.29 -6.40 -7.51
C ALA A 69 8.97 -5.67 -7.72
N ILE A 70 8.94 -4.74 -8.68
CA ILE A 70 7.72 -4.04 -9.10
C ILE A 70 7.47 -4.37 -10.57
N GLU A 71 6.26 -4.84 -10.87
CA GLU A 71 5.81 -5.14 -12.23
C GLU A 71 4.49 -4.41 -12.54
N GLY A 72 4.26 -4.04 -13.79
CA GLY A 72 3.06 -3.31 -14.22
C GLY A 72 3.15 -1.81 -14.01
N ASP A 73 2.07 -1.19 -13.53
CA ASP A 73 1.97 0.27 -13.39
C ASP A 73 2.80 0.80 -12.20
N ALA A 74 3.98 1.35 -12.52
CA ALA A 74 4.90 1.92 -11.53
C ALA A 74 4.38 3.25 -10.94
N ASP A 75 3.56 4.01 -11.65
CA ASP A 75 3.00 5.27 -11.15
C ASP A 75 1.90 4.99 -10.11
N LEU A 76 1.12 3.92 -10.30
CA LEU A 76 0.20 3.40 -9.28
C LEU A 76 0.93 3.03 -8.00
N VAL A 77 2.07 2.32 -8.09
CA VAL A 77 2.86 1.93 -6.91
C VAL A 77 3.49 3.15 -6.23
N ARG A 78 4.08 4.09 -6.97
CA ARG A 78 4.60 5.35 -6.38
C ARG A 78 3.50 6.13 -5.68
N GLY A 79 2.33 6.24 -6.31
CA GLY A 79 1.20 6.95 -5.75
C GLY A 79 0.63 6.26 -4.51
N LEU A 80 0.61 4.93 -4.46
CA LEU A 80 0.29 4.15 -3.26
C LEU A 80 1.24 4.49 -2.10
N VAL A 81 2.56 4.44 -2.33
CA VAL A 81 3.58 4.78 -1.32
C VAL A 81 3.42 6.24 -0.86
N GLY A 82 3.20 7.17 -1.79
CA GLY A 82 2.98 8.58 -1.48
C GLY A 82 1.72 8.83 -0.65
N ALA A 83 0.62 8.14 -0.94
CA ALA A 83 -0.65 8.26 -0.23
C ALA A 83 -0.62 7.63 1.18
N LEU A 84 0.21 6.61 1.40
CA LEU A 84 0.46 6.09 2.74
C LEU A 84 1.27 7.09 3.59
N ALA A 85 2.19 7.84 2.96
CA ALA A 85 3.02 8.83 3.63
C ALA A 85 2.23 10.06 4.14
N SER A 86 1.26 10.55 3.37
CA SER A 86 0.48 11.75 3.72
C SER A 86 -0.41 11.56 4.95
N GLN A 87 -0.68 10.32 5.34
CA GLN A 87 -1.54 9.98 6.47
C GLN A 87 -0.78 9.78 7.78
N SER A 88 0.54 9.61 7.75
CA SER A 88 1.36 9.56 8.97
C SER A 88 1.53 10.95 9.61
N ASP A 89 1.40 12.02 8.82
CA ASP A 89 1.55 13.41 9.28
C ASP A 89 0.28 13.92 10.01
N ASP A 90 -0.90 13.37 9.70
CA ASP A 90 -2.18 13.69 10.37
C ASP A 90 -2.32 13.01 11.76
N GLY A 91 -1.31 12.26 12.19
CA GLY A 91 -1.18 11.66 13.52
C GLY A 91 -0.70 12.63 14.60
N GLY A 92 -0.78 13.94 14.36
CA GLY A 92 -0.54 14.95 15.39
C GLY A 92 -1.57 14.78 16.51
N ILE A 93 -1.12 14.32 17.68
CA ILE A 93 -1.89 14.42 18.92
C ILE A 93 -2.21 15.90 19.12
N ARG A 94 -3.42 16.33 18.73
CA ARG A 94 -3.93 17.62 19.17
C ARG A 94 -4.15 17.51 20.67
N PRO A 95 -3.43 18.25 21.53
CA PRO A 95 -3.85 18.38 22.91
C PRO A 95 -5.28 18.95 22.92
N PRO A 96 -6.15 18.51 23.87
CA PRO A 96 -7.47 19.10 24.00
C PRO A 96 -7.34 20.63 24.19
N PRO A 97 -8.27 21.43 23.65
CA PRO A 97 -8.26 22.87 23.87
C PRO A 97 -8.32 23.21 25.36
N PRO A 98 -7.73 24.34 25.78
CA PRO A 98 -7.65 24.75 27.18
C PRO A 98 -9.03 24.93 27.84
#